data_AF-A0A816TZM1-F1
#
_entry.id   AF-A0A816TZM1-F1
#
_cell.length_a   1.000
_cell.length_b   1.000
_cell.length_c   1.000
_cell.angle_alpha   90.00
_cell.angle_beta   90.00
_cell.angle_gamma   90.00
#
_symmetry.space_group_name_H-M   'P 1'
#
loop_
_entity.id
_entity.type
_entity.pdbx_description
1 polymer ?
#
loop_
_entity_poly.entity_id
_entity_poly.type
_entity_poly.pdbx_seq_one_letter_code
_entity_poly.pdbx_strand_id
1 'polypeptide(L)'
;PKECKYWKYPSVDKLSTASVVLVSFDEGWSTLVRTFHSVINISLKELLKDIILVDDYSNEEHITVRLPEYIKKWNGLVKYVRTKQWYTVCGI
;
A
#
# COMPACT_ATOMS: atom_id res chain seq x y z
N PRO A 1 -8.48 21.59 8.49
CA PRO A 1 -8.79 22.66 9.47
C PRO A 1 -7.60 22.88 10.41
N LYS A 2 -7.39 24.09 10.96
CA LYS A 2 -6.19 24.37 11.81
C LYS A 2 -6.23 23.59 13.13
N GLU A 3 -7.42 23.23 13.58
CA GLU A 3 -7.72 22.49 14.79
C GLU A 3 -7.25 21.03 14.76
N CYS A 4 -7.09 20.41 13.59
CA CYS A 4 -6.67 19.01 13.46
C CYS A 4 -5.31 18.73 14.12
N LYS A 5 -4.42 19.74 14.17
CA LYS A 5 -3.10 19.63 14.81
C LYS A 5 -3.19 19.42 16.32
N TYR A 6 -4.28 19.84 16.95
CA TYR A 6 -4.44 19.83 18.42
C TYR A 6 -5.34 18.70 18.92
N TRP A 7 -5.81 17.84 18.03
CA TRP A 7 -6.59 16.66 18.41
C TRP A 7 -5.70 15.66 19.14
N LYS A 8 -6.17 15.21 20.31
CA LYS A 8 -5.48 14.20 21.11
C LYS A 8 -6.16 12.86 20.89
N TYR A 9 -5.37 11.88 20.46
CA TYR A 9 -5.80 10.51 20.33
C TYR A 9 -5.39 9.70 21.58
N PRO A 10 -6.03 8.55 21.85
CA PRO A 10 -5.53 7.59 22.83
C PRO A 10 -4.06 7.22 22.56
N SER A 11 -3.39 6.71 23.59
CA SER A 11 -2.01 6.22 23.47
C SER A 11 -1.91 5.09 22.44
N VAL A 12 -0.74 4.94 21.81
CA VAL A 12 -0.53 4.03 20.66
C VAL A 12 -0.89 2.58 20.99
N ASP A 13 -0.66 2.15 22.24
CA ASP A 13 -1.03 0.84 22.79
C ASP A 13 -2.54 0.54 22.79
N LYS A 14 -3.39 1.58 22.74
CA LYS A 14 -4.86 1.44 22.69
C LYS A 14 -5.42 1.54 21.29
N LEU A 15 -4.58 1.86 20.31
CA LEU A 15 -4.98 1.96 18.91
C LEU A 15 -4.75 0.62 18.22
N SER A 16 -5.68 0.24 17.34
CA SER A 16 -5.53 -0.98 16.54
C SER A 16 -4.50 -0.76 15.44
N THR A 17 -3.73 -1.82 15.16
CA THR A 17 -2.89 -1.86 13.97
C THR A 17 -3.76 -1.99 12.72
N ALA A 18 -3.32 -1.39 11.61
CA ALA A 18 -3.99 -1.46 10.32
C ALA A 18 -3.10 -2.08 9.25
N SER A 19 -3.74 -2.81 8.33
CA SER A 19 -3.16 -3.27 7.07
C SER A 19 -3.62 -2.34 5.95
N VAL A 20 -2.69 -1.89 5.11
CA VAL A 20 -3.03 -1.02 3.97
C VAL A 20 -3.07 -1.84 2.70
N VAL A 21 -4.23 -1.87 2.03
CA VAL A 21 -4.40 -2.56 0.75
C VAL A 21 -4.35 -1.53 -0.38
N LEU A 22 -3.42 -1.69 -1.31
CA LEU A 22 -3.24 -0.85 -2.50
C LEU A 22 -3.51 -1.70 -3.73
N VAL A 23 -4.64 -1.48 -4.39
CA VAL A 23 -4.98 -2.15 -5.65
C VAL A 23 -4.50 -1.28 -6.81
N SER A 24 -3.79 -1.86 -7.76
CA SER A 24 -3.23 -1.17 -8.93
C SER A 24 -3.53 -1.96 -10.21
N PHE A 25 -3.79 -1.23 -11.30
CA PHE A 25 -3.97 -1.75 -12.65
C PHE A 25 -3.29 -0.79 -13.63
N ASP A 26 -2.24 -1.27 -14.31
CA ASP A 26 -1.46 -0.54 -15.34
C ASP A 26 -1.08 0.90 -14.91
N GLU A 27 -0.86 1.10 -13.61
CA GLU A 27 -0.59 2.42 -13.06
C GLU A 27 0.83 2.87 -13.39
N GLY A 28 1.00 4.18 -13.62
CA GLY A 28 2.30 4.76 -13.85
C GLY A 28 3.24 4.55 -12.65
N TRP A 29 4.45 4.04 -12.90
CA TRP A 29 5.44 3.71 -11.87
C TRP A 29 5.64 4.79 -10.80
N SER A 30 5.77 6.05 -11.22
CA SER A 30 6.02 7.16 -10.30
C SER A 30 4.84 7.43 -9.35
N THR A 31 3.60 7.20 -9.80
CA THR A 31 2.40 7.38 -9.00
C THR A 31 2.26 6.26 -7.98
N LEU A 32 2.38 5.01 -8.42
CA LEU A 32 2.29 3.86 -7.53
C LEU A 32 3.35 3.92 -6.43
N VAL A 33 4.61 4.16 -6.80
CA VAL A 33 5.72 4.27 -5.84
C VAL A 33 5.53 5.47 -4.92
N ARG A 34 5.05 6.62 -5.39
CA ARG A 34 4.78 7.78 -4.54
C ARG A 34 3.71 7.47 -3.49
N THR A 35 2.61 6.82 -3.87
CA THR A 35 1.55 6.41 -2.94
C THR A 35 2.09 5.44 -1.91
N PHE A 36 2.83 4.42 -2.36
CA PHE A 36 3.47 3.44 -1.49
C PHE A 36 4.44 4.06 -0.48
N HIS A 37 5.33 4.97 -0.90
CA HIS A 37 6.25 5.68 0.00
C HIS A 37 5.53 6.61 0.96
N SER A 38 4.44 7.25 0.52
CA SER A 38 3.61 8.10 1.36
C SER A 38 3.08 7.32 2.56
N VAL A 39 2.55 6.11 2.33
CA VAL A 39 2.07 5.23 3.41
C VAL A 39 3.21 4.91 4.39
N ILE A 40 4.37 4.49 3.91
CA ILE A 40 5.49 4.12 4.78
C ILE A 40 6.01 5.29 5.62
N ASN A 41 6.10 6.48 5.01
CA ASN A 41 6.74 7.63 5.64
C ASN A 41 5.81 8.38 6.61
N ILE A 42 4.49 8.35 6.35
CA ILE A 42 3.51 9.10 7.14
C ILE A 42 2.88 8.22 8.23
N SER A 43 2.75 6.90 8.00
CA SER A 43 2.17 6.01 9.00
C SER A 43 3.11 5.78 10.19
N LEU A 44 2.53 5.75 11.39
CA LEU A 44 3.24 5.33 12.60
C LEU A 44 3.61 3.85 12.49
N LYS A 45 4.91 3.54 12.62
CA LYS A 45 5.45 2.18 12.44
C LYS A 45 4.81 1.14 13.35
N GLU A 46 4.42 1.53 14.56
CA GLU A 46 3.76 0.66 15.54
C GLU A 46 2.32 0.29 15.15
N LEU A 47 1.66 1.14 14.33
CA LEU A 47 0.29 0.92 13.89
C LEU A 47 0.20 0.30 12.50
N LEU A 48 1.28 0.35 11.71
CA LEU A 48 1.30 -0.25 10.38
C LEU A 48 1.69 -1.72 10.48
N LYS A 49 0.71 -2.61 10.29
CA LYS A 49 0.92 -4.06 10.33
C LYS A 49 1.64 -4.56 9.08
N ASP A 50 1.07 -4.29 7.91
CA ASP A 50 1.62 -4.64 6.61
C ASP A 50 0.99 -3.80 5.49
N ILE A 51 1.63 -3.83 4.33
CA ILE A 51 1.12 -3.24 3.10
C ILE A 51 0.91 -4.37 2.10
N ILE A 52 -0.30 -4.47 1.56
CA ILE A 52 -0.69 -5.47 0.58
C ILE A 52 -0.89 -4.75 -0.75
N LEU A 53 0.05 -4.93 -1.66
CA LEU A 53 -0.05 -4.42 -3.02
C LEU A 53 -0.67 -5.49 -3.90
N VAL A 54 -1.88 -5.20 -4.37
CA VAL A 54 -2.65 -6.08 -5.24
C VAL A 54 -2.51 -5.58 -6.67
N ASP A 55 -1.80 -6.34 -7.49
CA ASP A 55 -1.77 -6.14 -8.93
C ASP A 55 -2.94 -6.87 -9.56
N ASP A 56 -3.89 -6.09 -10.07
CA ASP A 56 -5.06 -6.63 -10.72
C ASP A 56 -4.81 -6.95 -12.20
N TYR A 57 -3.93 -7.91 -12.47
CA TYR A 57 -3.63 -8.44 -13.80
C TYR A 57 -2.98 -7.44 -14.78
N SER A 58 -2.19 -6.47 -14.29
CA SER A 58 -1.47 -5.52 -15.14
C SER A 58 -0.56 -6.19 -16.18
N ASN A 59 -0.41 -5.56 -17.35
CA ASN A 59 0.47 -6.03 -18.43
C ASN A 59 1.84 -5.38 -18.40
N GLU A 60 1.96 -4.24 -17.74
CA GLU A 60 3.18 -3.44 -17.73
C GLU A 60 4.34 -4.13 -16.99
N GLU A 61 5.53 -4.19 -17.63
CA GLU A 61 6.71 -4.86 -17.08
C GLU A 61 7.18 -4.22 -15.76
N HIS A 62 7.03 -2.91 -15.62
CA HIS A 62 7.42 -2.22 -14.37
C HIS A 62 6.56 -2.64 -13.17
N ILE A 63 5.33 -3.10 -13.40
CA ILE A 63 4.46 -3.62 -12.33
C ILE A 63 4.74 -5.11 -12.10
N THR A 64 4.91 -5.88 -13.17
CA THR A 64 4.95 -7.34 -13.08
C THR A 64 6.32 -7.88 -12.69
N VAL A 65 7.41 -7.18 -13.04
CA VAL A 65 8.79 -7.61 -12.78
C VAL A 65 9.47 -6.68 -11.79
N ARG A 66 9.55 -5.38 -12.12
CA ARG A 66 10.34 -4.41 -11.35
C ARG A 66 9.78 -4.18 -9.94
N LEU A 67 8.45 -4.13 -9.79
CA LEU A 67 7.81 -3.84 -8.52
C LEU A 67 8.06 -4.95 -7.47
N PRO A 68 7.84 -6.26 -7.76
CA PRO A 68 8.20 -7.34 -6.84
C PRO A 68 9.66 -7.30 -6.37
N GLU A 69 10.60 -6.94 -7.25
CA GLU A 69 12.00 -6.81 -6.87
C GLU A 69 12.25 -5.58 -6.00
N TYR A 70 11.61 -4.46 -6.34
CA TYR A 70 11.75 -3.21 -5.61
C TYR A 70 11.27 -3.31 -4.15
N ILE A 71 10.14 -3.98 -3.91
CA ILE A 71 9.54 -4.07 -2.57
C ILE A 71 10.29 -5.00 -1.62
N LYS A 72 11.19 -5.86 -2.11
CA LYS A 72 12.03 -6.76 -1.27
C LYS A 72 12.86 -5.99 -0.23
N LYS A 73 13.14 -4.71 -0.48
CA LYS A 73 13.88 -3.81 0.42
C LYS A 73 13.20 -3.59 1.77
N TRP A 74 11.91 -3.90 1.90
CA TRP A 74 11.14 -3.75 3.14
C TRP A 74 10.98 -5.06 3.92
N ASN A 75 11.82 -6.05 3.66
CA ASN A 75 12.01 -7.26 4.48
C ASN A 75 10.69 -7.96 4.90
N GLY A 76 9.71 -8.02 3.99
CA GLY A 76 8.44 -8.71 4.22
C GLY A 76 7.31 -7.88 4.83
N LEU A 77 7.54 -6.59 5.17
CA LEU A 77 6.46 -5.65 5.53
C LEU A 77 5.45 -5.48 4.38
N VAL A 78 5.93 -5.63 3.16
CA VAL A 78 5.17 -5.42 1.93
C VAL A 78 4.95 -6.76 1.25
N LYS A 79 3.68 -7.05 0.96
CA LYS A 79 3.24 -8.25 0.27
C LYS A 79 2.73 -7.88 -1.10
N TYR A 80 3.21 -8.58 -2.12
CA TYR A 80 2.71 -8.44 -3.48
C TYR A 80 1.79 -9.62 -3.80
N VAL A 81 0.60 -9.33 -4.27
CA VAL A 81 -0.41 -10.30 -4.69
C VAL A 81 -0.82 -9.95 -6.10
N ARG A 82 -0.73 -10.91 -7.02
CA ARG A 82 -1.18 -10.74 -8.39
C ARG A 82 -2.41 -11.60 -8.65
N THR A 83 -3.42 -11.02 -9.26
CA THR A 83 -4.62 -11.72 -9.69
C THR A 83 -4.39 -12.49 -10.99
N LYS A 84 -5.19 -13.53 -11.26
CA LYS A 84 -5.07 -14.36 -12.48
C LYS A 84 -5.87 -13.83 -13.67
N GLN A 85 -6.70 -12.82 -13.44
CA GLN A 85 -7.60 -12.17 -14.39
C GLN A 85 -7.97 -10.79 -13.84
N TRP A 86 -8.51 -9.92 -14.68
CA TRP A 86 -9.07 -8.63 -14.25
C TRP A 86 -10.23 -8.82 -13.26
N TYR A 87 -10.18 -8.14 -12.12
CA TYR A 87 -11.25 -8.07 -11.13
C TYR A 87 -11.71 -6.63 -10.82
N THR A 88 -11.11 -5.60 -11.44
CA THR A 88 -11.12 -4.19 -10.97
C THR A 88 -12.45 -3.45 -11.02
N VAL A 89 -13.51 -4.12 -11.42
CA VAL A 89 -14.81 -3.82 -10.86
C VAL A 89 -15.40 -5.19 -10.59
N CYS A 90 -15.57 -5.55 -9.31
CA CYS A 90 -16.46 -6.65 -8.97
C CYS A 90 -17.75 -6.37 -9.75
N GLY A 91 -18.04 -7.20 -10.75
CA GLY A 91 -19.07 -6.93 -11.75
C GLY A 91 -20.37 -6.52 -11.06
N ILE A 92 -20.66 -5.23 -11.14
CA ILE A 92 -22.00 -4.66 -11.13
C ILE A 92 -22.22 -4.22 -12.57
#